data_AF-A0A975GHS7-F1
#
_entry.id   AF-A0A975GHS7-F1
#
_cell.length_a   1.000
_cell.length_b   1.000
_cell.length_c   1.000
_cell.angle_alpha   90.00
_cell.angle_beta   90.00
_cell.angle_gamma   90.00
#
_symmetry.space_group_name_H-M   'P 1'
#
loop_
_entity.id
_entity.type
_entity.pdbx_description
1 polymer ?
#
loop_
_entity_poly.entity_id
_entity_poly.type
_entity_poly.pdbx_seq_one_letter_code
_entity_poly.pdbx_strand_id
1 'polypeptide(L)'
;MKKLTKVLAVMAMAVFFTSSSAWALPTVLSDNSLQDILNLAVLDGTISAADDQSDIDAWIEDEANVSAYSVAGLTIDQRDSGIYSLAAGAETDSGKLGIYSLATGAEYALMTGGLGDATSDFNINTAGHLYFGNFLQDDNFGNNFGFFWNFNNITSYTQASKNADGNVHALAYRVPDETSVTHRGIGGDIVTAKGGNDWILAFENGLNSGDFIDAVIYLEDMNNPVPEPATMLLLGSGLIGLGTISRKKKNS
;
A
#
# COMPACT_ATOMS: atom_id res chain seq x y z
N MET A 1 -22.95 -8.07 45.28
CA MET A 1 -21.79 -7.37 44.69
C MET A 1 -20.64 -8.31 44.31
N LYS A 2 -20.11 -9.16 45.20
CA LYS A 2 -18.94 -10.03 44.92
C LYS A 2 -19.05 -10.96 43.69
N LYS A 3 -20.24 -11.41 43.29
CA LYS A 3 -20.44 -12.26 42.10
C LYS A 3 -20.37 -11.45 40.78
N LEU A 4 -20.87 -10.22 40.77
CA LEU A 4 -20.85 -9.35 39.58
C LEU A 4 -19.44 -8.86 39.25
N THR A 5 -18.64 -8.57 40.28
CA THR A 5 -17.23 -8.16 40.12
C THR A 5 -16.37 -9.28 39.51
N LYS A 6 -16.64 -10.55 39.85
CA LYS A 6 -15.94 -11.70 39.28
C LYS A 6 -16.28 -11.91 37.81
N VAL A 7 -17.55 -11.78 37.42
CA VAL A 7 -17.97 -11.89 36.01
C VAL A 7 -17.38 -10.78 35.16
N LEU A 8 -17.33 -9.54 35.67
CA LEU A 8 -16.72 -8.42 34.95
C LEU A 8 -15.21 -8.59 34.77
N ALA A 9 -14.51 -9.10 35.80
CA ALA A 9 -13.07 -9.36 35.73
C ALA A 9 -12.73 -10.47 34.72
N VAL A 10 -13.56 -11.52 34.65
CA VAL A 10 -13.38 -12.61 33.68
C VAL A 10 -13.69 -12.14 32.25
N MET A 11 -14.71 -11.31 32.03
CA MET A 11 -14.99 -10.74 30.70
C MET A 11 -13.93 -9.74 30.25
N ALA A 12 -13.42 -8.89 31.14
CA ALA A 12 -12.31 -8.01 30.82
C ALA A 12 -11.06 -8.81 30.45
N MET A 13 -10.71 -9.86 31.20
CA MET A 13 -9.63 -10.78 30.83
C MET A 13 -9.87 -11.47 29.48
N ALA A 14 -11.09 -11.93 29.21
CA ALA A 14 -11.42 -12.60 27.94
C ALA A 14 -11.20 -11.66 26.73
N VAL A 15 -11.54 -10.37 26.84
CA VAL A 15 -11.29 -9.38 25.78
C VAL A 15 -9.79 -9.15 25.56
N PHE A 16 -8.98 -9.13 26.63
CA PHE A 16 -7.51 -9.06 26.52
C PHE A 16 -6.87 -10.33 25.95
N PHE A 17 -7.50 -11.50 26.10
CA PHE A 17 -7.00 -12.75 25.53
C PHE A 17 -7.46 -12.99 24.08
N THR A 18 -8.50 -12.29 23.60
CA THR A 18 -8.94 -12.37 22.20
C THR A 18 -8.42 -11.23 21.32
N SER A 19 -7.81 -10.20 21.90
CA SER A 19 -7.08 -9.19 21.13
C SER A 19 -5.67 -9.71 20.81
N SER A 20 -5.59 -10.75 20.00
CA SER A 20 -4.40 -10.94 19.17
C SER A 20 -4.38 -9.74 18.23
N SER A 21 -3.65 -8.69 18.62
CA SER A 21 -3.15 -7.72 17.66
C SER A 21 -2.62 -8.52 16.47
N ALA A 22 -3.22 -8.33 15.29
CA ALA A 22 -2.68 -8.85 14.06
C ALA A 22 -1.43 -8.01 13.77
N TRP A 23 -0.33 -8.31 14.45
CA TRP A 23 0.97 -7.87 13.98
C TRP A 23 1.14 -8.67 12.69
N ALA A 24 0.98 -8.02 11.53
CA ALA A 24 1.45 -8.62 10.31
C ALA A 24 2.94 -8.90 10.53
N LEU A 25 3.29 -10.18 10.65
CA LEU A 25 4.69 -10.54 10.70
C LEU A 25 5.30 -10.10 9.37
N PRO A 26 6.48 -9.44 9.36
CA PRO A 26 7.16 -9.12 8.12
C PRO A 26 7.23 -10.37 7.24
N THR A 27 6.95 -10.18 5.96
CA THR A 27 7.02 -11.27 4.99
C THR A 27 8.48 -11.70 4.86
N VAL A 28 8.73 -13.00 5.03
CA VAL A 28 10.06 -13.56 4.86
C VAL A 28 10.35 -13.62 3.37
N LEU A 29 11.35 -12.85 2.93
CA LEU A 29 11.80 -12.86 1.54
C LEU A 29 12.53 -14.16 1.23
N SER A 30 12.36 -14.66 0.01
CA SER A 30 12.99 -15.88 -0.46
C SER A 30 14.48 -15.69 -0.76
N ASP A 31 14.90 -14.47 -1.11
CA ASP A 31 16.30 -14.06 -1.32
C ASP A 31 16.53 -12.54 -1.11
N ASN A 32 17.70 -12.04 -1.54
CA ASN A 32 18.09 -10.62 -1.43
C ASN A 32 17.81 -9.80 -2.69
N SER A 33 17.17 -10.36 -3.72
CA SER A 33 17.00 -9.70 -5.02
C SER A 33 16.24 -8.37 -4.92
N LEU A 34 15.20 -8.32 -4.08
CA LEU A 34 14.49 -7.08 -3.79
C LEU A 34 15.37 -6.04 -3.09
N GLN A 35 16.22 -6.46 -2.15
CA GLN A 35 17.17 -5.55 -1.50
C GLN A 35 18.19 -5.00 -2.50
N ASP A 36 18.65 -5.81 -3.44
CA ASP A 36 19.57 -5.37 -4.50
C ASP A 36 18.92 -4.32 -5.40
N ILE A 37 17.64 -4.49 -5.73
CA ILE A 37 16.84 -3.49 -6.46
C ILE A 37 16.72 -2.19 -5.67
N LEU A 38 16.36 -2.26 -4.38
CA LEU A 38 16.22 -1.08 -3.53
C LEU A 38 17.55 -0.33 -3.38
N ASN A 39 18.66 -1.04 -3.21
CA ASN A 39 20.01 -0.45 -3.13
C ASN A 39 20.43 0.27 -4.41
N LEU A 40 19.91 -0.16 -5.57
CA LEU A 40 20.17 0.50 -6.85
C LEU A 40 19.29 1.74 -7.04
N ALA A 41 18.03 1.68 -6.58
CA ALA A 41 17.06 2.75 -6.75
C ALA A 41 17.24 3.90 -5.75
N VAL A 42 17.63 3.59 -4.50
CA VAL A 42 17.81 4.56 -3.42
C VAL A 42 19.22 5.16 -3.51
N LEU A 43 19.30 6.45 -3.86
CA LEU A 43 20.57 7.18 -4.00
C LEU A 43 21.11 7.66 -2.65
N ASP A 44 20.23 8.28 -1.87
CA ASP A 44 20.52 8.84 -0.55
C ASP A 44 19.50 8.29 0.45
N GLY A 45 19.95 7.95 1.66
CA GLY A 45 19.11 7.27 2.65
C GLY A 45 19.25 5.74 2.57
N THR A 46 18.35 5.03 3.25
CA THR A 46 18.34 3.55 3.30
C THR A 46 16.93 3.04 3.39
N ILE A 47 16.62 1.98 2.63
CA ILE A 47 15.40 1.18 2.77
C ILE A 47 15.82 -0.30 2.84
N SER A 48 15.37 -1.00 3.87
CA SER A 48 15.56 -2.43 4.10
C SER A 48 14.33 -3.21 3.60
N ALA A 49 14.52 -4.08 2.63
CA ALA A 49 13.48 -4.96 2.11
C ALA A 49 12.87 -5.86 3.20
N ALA A 50 13.66 -6.20 4.22
CA ALA A 50 13.25 -7.07 5.32
C ALA A 50 12.63 -6.31 6.50
N ASP A 51 13.17 -5.12 6.83
CA ASP A 51 12.82 -4.43 8.08
C ASP A 51 11.84 -3.27 7.88
N ASP A 52 11.78 -2.67 6.68
CA ASP A 52 10.97 -1.49 6.41
C ASP A 52 9.65 -1.82 5.68
N GLN A 53 9.26 -3.10 5.66
CA GLN A 53 7.96 -3.52 5.15
C GLN A 53 6.83 -2.91 5.97
N SER A 54 5.82 -2.39 5.28
CA SER A 54 4.58 -1.93 5.88
C SER A 54 3.45 -2.94 5.68
N ASP A 55 2.57 -3.00 6.68
CA ASP A 55 1.30 -3.74 6.66
C ASP A 55 0.16 -3.00 5.94
N ILE A 56 0.45 -1.83 5.34
CA ILE A 56 -0.54 -1.03 4.62
C ILE A 56 -1.00 -1.75 3.37
N ASP A 57 -2.29 -2.07 3.34
CA ASP A 57 -2.98 -2.65 2.18
C ASP A 57 -3.91 -1.65 1.46
N ALA A 58 -4.22 -0.51 2.12
CA ALA A 58 -5.15 0.50 1.65
C ALA A 58 -4.78 1.95 2.04
N TRP A 59 -5.17 2.89 1.19
CA TRP A 59 -4.90 4.33 1.31
C TRP A 59 -6.21 5.15 1.29
N ILE A 60 -6.14 6.37 1.82
CA ILE A 60 -7.19 7.39 1.71
C ILE A 60 -6.60 8.64 1.05
N GLU A 61 -7.29 9.18 0.06
CA GLU A 61 -6.97 10.52 -0.43
C GLU A 61 -7.40 11.61 0.57
N ASP A 62 -6.46 12.46 0.99
CA ASP A 62 -6.67 13.50 2.02
C ASP A 62 -6.31 14.93 1.56
N GLU A 63 -5.93 15.13 0.29
CA GLU A 63 -5.56 16.45 -0.24
C GLU A 63 -6.50 16.90 -1.36
N ALA A 64 -6.68 18.23 -1.49
CA ALA A 64 -7.59 18.83 -2.46
C ALA A 64 -7.15 18.67 -3.93
N ASN A 65 -5.88 18.29 -4.17
CA ASN A 65 -5.31 17.89 -5.45
C ASN A 65 -4.16 16.90 -5.17
N VAL A 66 -4.44 15.60 -5.21
CA VAL A 66 -3.38 14.57 -5.25
C VAL A 66 -3.04 14.26 -6.68
N SER A 67 -1.75 14.28 -6.97
CA SER A 67 -1.15 13.72 -8.17
C SER A 67 -0.53 12.40 -7.73
N ALA A 68 -1.21 11.28 -7.94
CA ALA A 68 -0.57 10.00 -7.75
C ALA A 68 0.21 9.69 -9.02
N TYR A 69 1.54 9.83 -8.97
CA TYR A 69 2.38 9.58 -10.13
C TYR A 69 2.66 8.07 -10.21
N SER A 70 2.19 7.42 -11.26
CA SER A 70 2.63 6.06 -11.53
C SER A 70 4.10 6.09 -11.92
N VAL A 71 4.96 5.47 -11.13
CA VAL A 71 6.30 5.14 -11.60
C VAL A 71 6.34 3.66 -11.92
N ALA A 72 6.34 3.42 -13.23
CA ALA A 72 7.18 2.43 -13.88
C ALA A 72 7.52 1.18 -13.05
N GLY A 73 6.78 0.09 -13.30
CA GLY A 73 7.21 -1.23 -12.89
C GLY A 73 8.64 -1.49 -13.37
N LEU A 74 9.51 -1.92 -12.47
CA LEU A 74 10.87 -2.34 -12.81
C LEU A 74 10.81 -3.46 -13.86
N THR A 75 11.12 -3.15 -15.11
CA THR A 75 11.56 -4.17 -16.06
C THR A 75 13.08 -4.10 -16.12
N ILE A 76 13.77 -5.12 -15.61
CA ILE A 76 15.23 -5.22 -15.70
C ILE A 76 15.60 -5.49 -17.17
N ASP A 77 15.80 -4.44 -17.97
CA ASP A 77 16.37 -4.61 -19.30
C ASP A 77 17.91 -4.66 -19.21
N GLN A 78 18.46 -5.87 -19.12
CA GLN A 78 19.92 -6.10 -19.07
C GLN A 78 20.65 -5.80 -20.40
N ARG A 79 20.03 -5.14 -21.38
CA ARG A 79 20.58 -5.13 -22.74
C ARG A 79 21.64 -4.09 -23.03
N ASP A 80 21.80 -3.01 -22.27
CA ASP A 80 22.92 -2.09 -22.50
C ASP A 80 23.31 -1.23 -21.28
N SER A 81 24.60 -1.24 -20.94
CA SER A 81 25.33 -0.19 -20.21
C SER A 81 25.20 -0.06 -18.67
N GLY A 82 24.63 -1.01 -17.93
CA GLY A 82 24.68 -0.96 -16.45
C GLY A 82 23.92 0.22 -15.83
N ILE A 83 22.95 0.77 -16.57
CA ILE A 83 21.99 1.74 -16.06
C ILE A 83 20.72 0.95 -15.74
N TYR A 84 20.48 0.71 -14.45
CA TYR A 84 19.23 0.16 -13.96
C TYR A 84 18.22 1.29 -13.89
N SER A 85 17.17 1.21 -14.70
CA SER A 85 16.11 2.20 -14.75
C SER A 85 14.81 1.54 -14.34
N LEU A 86 14.07 2.15 -13.41
CA LEU A 86 12.66 1.81 -13.14
C LEU A 86 11.88 2.12 -14.42
N ALA A 87 11.82 1.21 -15.38
CA ALA A 87 11.31 1.48 -16.71
C ALA A 87 9.96 0.79 -16.92
N ALA A 88 8.90 1.57 -17.16
CA ALA A 88 7.63 1.07 -17.63
C ALA A 88 7.89 0.24 -18.89
N GLY A 89 7.64 -1.07 -18.78
CA GLY A 89 7.82 -2.01 -19.86
C GLY A 89 6.88 -1.63 -21.01
N ALA A 90 7.45 -1.14 -22.10
CA ALA A 90 6.77 -1.05 -23.38
C ALA A 90 7.36 -2.12 -24.30
N GLU A 91 6.88 -3.35 -24.19
CA GLU A 91 6.92 -4.35 -25.28
C GLU A 91 5.82 -5.41 -25.01
N THR A 92 4.56 -5.07 -25.30
CA THR A 92 3.44 -5.99 -25.62
C THR A 92 3.06 -7.17 -24.70
N ASP A 93 3.75 -7.43 -23.59
CA ASP A 93 3.49 -8.53 -22.62
C ASP A 93 3.76 -8.13 -21.15
N SER A 94 3.91 -6.82 -20.86
CA SER A 94 4.18 -6.26 -19.53
C SER A 94 2.89 -6.06 -18.73
N GLY A 95 2.88 -6.49 -17.46
CA GLY A 95 1.69 -6.41 -16.61
C GLY A 95 1.18 -4.98 -16.37
N LYS A 96 -0.09 -4.85 -16.01
CA LYS A 96 -0.81 -3.58 -15.85
C LYS A 96 -0.98 -3.22 -14.39
N LEU A 97 -0.47 -2.06 -13.98
CA LEU A 97 -0.80 -1.45 -12.70
C LEU A 97 -2.21 -0.86 -12.75
N GLY A 98 -2.95 -0.97 -11.65
CA GLY A 98 -4.24 -0.33 -11.48
C GLY A 98 -4.57 -0.03 -10.03
N ILE A 99 -5.69 0.65 -9.83
CA ILE A 99 -6.27 0.94 -8.53
C ILE A 99 -7.62 0.26 -8.40
N TYR A 100 -7.99 -0.10 -7.17
CA TYR A 100 -9.30 -0.67 -6.87
C TYR A 100 -9.94 0.03 -5.67
N SER A 101 -11.26 0.15 -5.73
CA SER A 101 -12.05 0.70 -4.64
C SER A 101 -12.27 -0.37 -3.56
N LEU A 102 -12.07 0.00 -2.30
CA LEU A 102 -12.51 -0.82 -1.16
C LEU A 102 -14.02 -0.68 -0.90
N ALA A 103 -14.65 0.40 -1.38
CA ALA A 103 -16.07 0.67 -1.17
C ALA A 103 -16.97 -0.11 -2.14
N THR A 104 -16.56 -0.20 -3.41
CA THR A 104 -17.36 -0.80 -4.49
C THR A 104 -16.73 -2.03 -5.10
N GLY A 105 -15.43 -2.24 -4.91
CA GLY A 105 -14.67 -3.28 -5.60
C GLY A 105 -14.38 -2.97 -7.07
N ALA A 106 -14.73 -1.78 -7.57
CA ALA A 106 -14.44 -1.36 -8.93
C ALA A 106 -12.92 -1.25 -9.16
N GLU A 107 -12.46 -1.62 -10.34
CA GLU A 107 -11.05 -1.69 -10.71
C GLU A 107 -10.79 -0.85 -11.97
N TYR A 108 -9.76 -0.02 -11.92
CA TYR A 108 -9.36 0.82 -13.04
C TYR A 108 -7.86 0.65 -13.27
N ALA A 109 -7.50 0.23 -14.48
CA ALA A 109 -6.11 0.23 -14.90
C ALA A 109 -5.60 1.66 -15.02
N LEU A 110 -4.43 1.94 -14.47
CA LEU A 110 -3.73 3.19 -14.69
C LEU A 110 -3.16 3.13 -16.13
N MET A 111 -3.48 4.13 -16.95
CA MET A 111 -3.05 4.17 -18.34
C MET A 111 -1.54 4.35 -18.44
N THR A 112 -0.80 3.28 -18.69
CA THR A 112 0.58 3.33 -19.20
C THR A 112 0.52 3.34 -20.73
N GLY A 113 0.56 4.55 -21.31
CA GLY A 113 0.45 4.75 -22.75
C GLY A 113 1.72 4.31 -23.48
N GLY A 114 1.56 3.56 -24.58
CA GLY A 114 2.65 2.93 -25.32
C GLY A 114 3.82 3.85 -25.72
N LEU A 115 5.03 3.29 -25.65
CA LEU A 115 6.29 3.83 -26.17
C LEU A 115 6.60 5.28 -25.74
N GLY A 116 6.69 5.53 -24.43
CA GLY A 116 7.39 6.72 -23.91
C GLY A 116 6.83 7.30 -22.61
N ASP A 117 5.54 7.11 -22.34
CA ASP A 117 4.87 7.72 -21.19
C ASP A 117 4.55 6.67 -20.12
N ALA A 118 5.48 6.58 -19.16
CA ALA A 118 5.45 5.65 -18.02
C ALA A 118 4.51 6.08 -16.88
N THR A 119 3.73 7.14 -17.07
CA THR A 119 3.06 7.90 -16.01
C THR A 119 1.55 7.99 -16.22
N SER A 120 0.80 7.80 -15.15
CA SER A 120 -0.64 8.02 -15.05
C SER A 120 -0.91 8.81 -13.79
N ASP A 121 -1.61 9.93 -13.93
CA ASP A 121 -2.05 10.77 -12.82
C ASP A 121 -3.51 10.45 -12.50
N PHE A 122 -3.79 10.10 -11.25
CA PHE A 122 -5.15 9.96 -10.74
C PHE A 122 -5.41 10.82 -9.51
N ASN A 123 -6.68 11.15 -9.30
CA ASN A 123 -7.17 11.84 -8.12
C ASN A 123 -8.50 11.24 -7.66
N ILE A 124 -8.70 11.12 -6.35
CA ILE A 124 -10.01 10.84 -5.75
C ILE A 124 -10.39 12.03 -4.89
N ASN A 125 -11.48 12.70 -5.24
CA ASN A 125 -11.93 13.87 -4.50
C ASN A 125 -12.64 13.47 -3.19
N THR A 126 -12.98 14.46 -2.35
CA THR A 126 -13.67 14.23 -1.06
C THR A 126 -15.06 13.60 -1.18
N ALA A 127 -15.67 13.63 -2.37
CA ALA A 127 -16.94 12.96 -2.67
C ALA A 127 -16.76 11.50 -3.13
N GLY A 128 -15.53 11.02 -3.27
CA GLY A 128 -15.22 9.66 -3.74
C GLY A 128 -15.33 9.51 -5.24
N HIS A 129 -15.18 10.60 -6.00
CA HIS A 129 -15.14 10.53 -7.45
C HIS A 129 -13.70 10.32 -7.91
N LEU A 130 -13.47 9.31 -8.74
CA LEU A 130 -12.18 9.03 -9.36
C LEU A 130 -12.03 9.82 -10.66
N TYR A 131 -10.87 10.47 -10.81
CA TYR A 131 -10.46 11.17 -12.02
C TYR A 131 -9.11 10.63 -12.51
N PHE A 132 -8.95 10.55 -13.83
CA PHE A 132 -7.64 10.45 -14.48
C PHE A 132 -7.35 11.77 -15.18
N GLY A 133 -6.29 12.46 -14.75
CA GLY A 133 -6.13 13.88 -15.02
C GLY A 133 -7.40 14.68 -14.66
N ASN A 134 -8.03 15.30 -15.65
CA ASN A 134 -9.27 16.08 -15.47
C ASN A 134 -10.55 15.33 -15.87
N PHE A 135 -10.47 14.04 -16.18
CA PHE A 135 -11.59 13.25 -16.68
C PHE A 135 -12.16 12.34 -15.59
N LEU A 136 -13.44 12.54 -15.27
CA LEU A 136 -14.19 11.67 -14.37
C LEU A 136 -14.23 10.24 -14.94
N GLN A 137 -13.75 9.28 -14.16
CA GLN A 137 -13.81 7.85 -14.48
C GLN A 137 -14.97 7.18 -13.75
N ASP A 138 -15.19 7.54 -12.49
CA ASP A 138 -16.18 6.93 -11.61
C ASP A 138 -16.69 7.97 -10.61
N ASP A 139 -18.00 8.22 -10.56
CA ASP A 139 -18.63 9.14 -9.60
C ASP A 139 -18.99 8.48 -8.26
N ASN A 140 -18.64 7.22 -8.09
CA ASN A 140 -18.93 6.43 -6.89
C ASN A 140 -17.78 5.46 -6.57
N PHE A 141 -16.53 5.87 -6.80
CA PHE A 141 -15.36 5.06 -6.45
C PHE A 141 -15.20 4.94 -4.93
N GLY A 142 -15.53 5.99 -4.17
CA GLY A 142 -15.25 6.08 -2.73
C GLY A 142 -13.80 6.50 -2.44
N ASN A 143 -13.49 6.77 -1.17
CA ASN A 143 -12.21 7.41 -0.78
C ASN A 143 -11.12 6.42 -0.37
N ASN A 144 -11.46 5.16 -0.14
CA ASN A 144 -10.51 4.12 0.27
C ASN A 144 -10.19 3.25 -0.93
N PHE A 145 -8.90 3.07 -1.20
CA PHE A 145 -8.45 2.32 -2.37
C PHE A 145 -7.17 1.55 -2.08
N GLY A 146 -6.86 0.59 -2.95
CA GLY A 146 -5.58 -0.10 -2.98
C GLY A 146 -5.09 -0.27 -4.41
N PHE A 147 -3.93 -0.92 -4.56
CA PHE A 147 -3.29 -1.13 -5.86
C PHE A 147 -3.33 -2.60 -6.28
N PHE A 148 -3.34 -2.81 -7.59
CA PHE A 148 -3.19 -4.13 -8.16
C PHE A 148 -2.21 -4.13 -9.31
N TRP A 149 -1.56 -5.27 -9.52
CA TRP A 149 -0.78 -5.55 -10.71
C TRP A 149 -1.36 -6.78 -11.40
N ASN A 150 -1.67 -6.63 -12.69
CA ASN A 150 -2.23 -7.69 -13.52
C ASN A 150 -1.20 -8.15 -14.56
N PHE A 151 -0.71 -9.38 -14.42
CA PHE A 151 0.21 -9.99 -15.37
C PHE A 151 -0.40 -11.27 -15.92
N ASN A 152 -0.53 -11.37 -17.25
CA ASN A 152 -1.08 -12.56 -17.91
C ASN A 152 -2.43 -13.05 -17.35
N ASN A 153 -3.33 -12.11 -17.02
CA ASN A 153 -4.63 -12.36 -16.38
C ASN A 153 -4.57 -12.88 -14.93
N ILE A 154 -3.41 -12.85 -14.29
CA ILE A 154 -3.26 -13.07 -12.85
C ILE A 154 -3.15 -11.69 -12.20
N THR A 155 -3.98 -11.43 -11.19
CA THR A 155 -3.98 -10.16 -10.48
C THR A 155 -3.48 -10.35 -9.06
N SER A 156 -2.45 -9.58 -8.70
CA SER A 156 -1.91 -9.45 -7.36
C SER A 156 -2.35 -8.12 -6.76
N TYR A 157 -2.95 -8.16 -5.58
CA TYR A 157 -3.47 -7.01 -4.86
C TYR A 157 -2.61 -6.68 -3.64
N THR A 158 -2.56 -5.40 -3.28
CA THR A 158 -2.02 -4.94 -1.98
C THR A 158 -2.75 -5.54 -0.79
N GLN A 159 -4.05 -5.82 -0.94
CA GLN A 159 -4.84 -6.50 0.07
C GLN A 159 -4.78 -8.02 -0.09
N ALA A 160 -4.05 -8.66 0.84
CA ALA A 160 -3.86 -10.12 0.85
C ALA A 160 -5.19 -10.90 0.81
N SER A 161 -6.23 -10.41 1.46
CA SER A 161 -7.56 -11.06 1.48
C SER A 161 -8.29 -11.03 0.12
N LYS A 162 -7.83 -10.22 -0.83
CA LYS A 162 -8.35 -10.15 -2.21
C LYS A 162 -7.55 -11.04 -3.16
N ASN A 163 -6.35 -11.50 -2.77
CA ASN A 163 -5.59 -12.49 -3.51
C ASN A 163 -6.27 -13.87 -3.41
N ALA A 164 -6.31 -14.62 -4.51
CA ALA A 164 -7.11 -15.85 -4.61
C ALA A 164 -6.71 -16.95 -3.61
N ASP A 165 -5.45 -16.92 -3.16
CA ASP A 165 -4.87 -17.83 -2.18
C ASP A 165 -4.85 -17.25 -0.74
N GLY A 166 -5.26 -15.99 -0.58
CA GLY A 166 -5.23 -15.26 0.69
C GLY A 166 -3.83 -14.86 1.17
N ASN A 167 -2.80 -15.00 0.32
CA ASN A 167 -1.42 -14.67 0.68
C ASN A 167 -1.07 -13.21 0.32
N VAL A 168 0.04 -12.73 0.87
CA VAL A 168 0.62 -11.43 0.52
C VAL A 168 1.28 -11.54 -0.83
N HIS A 169 0.78 -10.81 -1.83
CA HIS A 169 1.37 -10.72 -3.18
C HIS A 169 1.90 -9.33 -3.50
N ALA A 170 1.91 -8.43 -2.51
CA ALA A 170 2.53 -7.12 -2.63
C ALA A 170 3.06 -6.65 -1.27
N LEU A 171 4.23 -6.00 -1.29
CA LEU A 171 4.84 -5.33 -0.15
C LEU A 171 4.84 -3.82 -0.39
N ALA A 172 4.62 -3.05 0.66
CA ALA A 172 4.66 -1.60 0.62
C ALA A 172 5.80 -1.06 1.49
N TYR A 173 6.53 -0.08 0.98
CA TYR A 173 7.63 0.56 1.69
C TYR A 173 7.42 2.08 1.65
N ARG A 174 7.38 2.72 2.81
CA ARG A 174 7.37 4.18 2.88
C ARG A 174 8.76 4.70 2.60
N VAL A 175 8.87 5.67 1.70
CA VAL A 175 10.14 6.35 1.41
C VAL A 175 10.30 7.48 2.43
N PRO A 176 11.29 7.42 3.34
CA PRO A 176 11.45 8.43 4.39
C PRO A 176 11.79 9.81 3.83
N ASP A 177 11.49 10.86 4.61
CA ASP A 177 11.98 12.22 4.33
C ASP A 177 13.49 12.21 4.07
N GLU A 178 13.96 13.03 3.13
CA GLU A 178 15.37 13.13 2.71
C GLU A 178 15.96 11.89 2.01
N THR A 179 15.21 10.78 1.90
CA THR A 179 15.60 9.65 1.04
C THR A 179 15.35 10.03 -0.40
N SER A 180 16.33 9.83 -1.29
CA SER A 180 16.19 10.12 -2.72
C SER A 180 16.12 8.84 -3.52
N VAL A 181 15.12 8.71 -4.38
CA VAL A 181 14.91 7.52 -5.22
C VAL A 181 14.94 7.93 -6.70
N THR A 182 15.78 7.24 -7.48
CA THR A 182 15.76 7.39 -8.93
C THR A 182 14.71 6.52 -9.56
N HIS A 183 14.02 7.08 -10.53
CA HIS A 183 13.04 6.37 -11.31
C HIS A 183 12.90 6.93 -12.73
N ARG A 184 12.13 6.30 -13.61
CA ARG A 184 11.84 6.84 -14.93
C ARG A 184 10.61 7.75 -14.89
N GLY A 185 10.81 9.00 -15.25
CA GLY A 185 9.74 9.98 -15.41
C GLY A 185 9.10 9.98 -16.80
N ILE A 186 8.26 10.99 -17.03
CA ILE A 186 7.58 11.26 -18.31
C ILE A 186 8.60 11.40 -19.44
N GLY A 187 8.36 10.78 -20.60
CA GLY A 187 9.27 10.83 -21.75
C GLY A 187 10.49 9.91 -21.64
N GLY A 188 10.59 9.11 -20.57
CA GLY A 188 11.62 8.09 -20.42
C GLY A 188 12.91 8.57 -19.75
N ASP A 189 12.99 9.82 -19.30
CA ASP A 189 14.16 10.34 -18.59
C ASP A 189 14.26 9.77 -17.17
N ILE A 190 15.48 9.65 -16.63
CA ILE A 190 15.68 9.31 -15.22
C ILE A 190 15.47 10.57 -14.39
N VAL A 191 14.53 10.48 -13.44
CA VAL A 191 14.17 11.52 -12.48
C VAL A 191 14.58 11.05 -11.08
N THR A 192 14.90 11.99 -10.21
CA THR A 192 15.14 11.75 -8.79
C THR A 192 14.09 12.49 -7.99
N ALA A 193 13.34 11.76 -7.18
CA ALA A 193 12.41 12.34 -6.22
C ALA A 193 12.92 12.18 -4.80
N LYS A 194 12.52 13.12 -3.95
CA LYS A 194 12.74 13.06 -2.51
C LYS A 194 11.48 12.51 -1.87
N GLY A 195 11.64 11.50 -1.03
CA GLY A 195 10.54 10.88 -0.31
C GLY A 195 9.90 11.77 0.75
N GLY A 196 9.02 11.14 1.53
CA GLY A 196 8.25 11.74 2.61
C GLY A 196 6.82 11.21 2.61
N ASN A 197 6.08 11.52 1.55
CA ASN A 197 4.76 10.96 1.19
C ASN A 197 4.86 9.97 0.01
N ASP A 198 6.07 9.52 -0.32
CA ASP A 198 6.29 8.58 -1.41
C ASP A 198 6.36 7.13 -0.92
N TRP A 199 6.02 6.20 -1.82
CA TRP A 199 5.96 4.77 -1.53
C TRP A 199 6.62 3.95 -2.63
N ILE A 200 7.14 2.78 -2.26
CA ILE A 200 7.52 1.74 -3.19
C ILE A 200 6.59 0.55 -2.96
N LEU A 201 5.98 0.04 -4.03
CA LEU A 201 5.24 -1.22 -4.02
C LEU A 201 6.04 -2.28 -4.77
N ALA A 202 6.17 -3.46 -4.17
CA ALA A 202 6.86 -4.61 -4.76
C ALA A 202 5.86 -5.77 -4.88
N PHE A 203 5.60 -6.25 -6.09
CA PHE A 203 4.57 -7.24 -6.39
C PHE A 203 5.16 -8.57 -6.84
N GLU A 204 4.37 -9.61 -6.58
CA GLU A 204 4.48 -10.96 -7.16
C GLU A 204 3.57 -11.09 -8.38
N ASN A 205 3.88 -11.98 -9.31
CA ASN A 205 3.04 -12.32 -10.47
C ASN A 205 1.90 -13.31 -10.16
N GLY A 206 1.63 -13.48 -8.87
CA GLY A 206 0.62 -14.38 -8.31
C GLY A 206 1.12 -15.81 -8.09
N LEU A 207 2.40 -16.10 -8.33
CA LEU A 207 3.02 -17.40 -8.02
C LEU A 207 3.63 -17.50 -6.61
N ASN A 208 3.60 -16.43 -5.81
CA ASN A 208 4.12 -16.37 -4.44
C ASN A 208 5.51 -17.03 -4.31
N SER A 209 6.45 -16.61 -5.17
CA SER A 209 7.86 -17.00 -5.11
C SER A 209 8.55 -16.41 -3.89
N GLY A 210 8.01 -15.29 -3.36
CA GLY A 210 8.48 -14.61 -2.17
C GLY A 210 9.66 -13.68 -2.44
N ASP A 211 9.96 -13.40 -3.71
CA ASP A 211 11.03 -12.46 -4.11
C ASP A 211 10.49 -11.04 -4.35
N PHE A 212 9.20 -10.89 -4.68
CA PHE A 212 8.51 -9.63 -4.93
C PHE A 212 9.22 -8.73 -5.97
N ILE A 213 9.93 -9.33 -6.92
CA ILE A 213 10.66 -8.59 -7.96
C ILE A 213 9.94 -8.56 -9.31
N ASP A 214 8.75 -9.15 -9.40
CA ASP A 214 7.99 -9.22 -10.66
C ASP A 214 7.50 -7.84 -11.11
N ALA A 215 7.18 -6.95 -10.17
CA ALA A 215 6.99 -5.53 -10.45
C ALA A 215 7.31 -4.68 -9.21
N VAL A 216 8.28 -3.76 -9.36
CA VAL A 216 8.61 -2.76 -8.33
C VAL A 216 8.24 -1.38 -8.85
N ILE A 217 7.38 -0.67 -8.12
CA ILE A 217 6.64 0.51 -8.57
C ILE A 217 6.88 1.61 -7.54
N TYR A 218 7.26 2.80 -7.98
CA TYR A 218 7.33 3.96 -7.10
C TYR A 218 6.04 4.78 -7.23
N LEU A 219 5.61 5.39 -6.13
CA LEU A 219 4.41 6.20 -6.06
C LEU A 219 4.80 7.49 -5.38
N GLU A 220 4.53 8.61 -6.03
CA GLU A 220 4.76 9.93 -5.46
C GLU A 220 3.48 10.50 -4.86
N ASP A 221 3.67 11.35 -3.85
CA ASP A 221 2.63 12.23 -3.31
C ASP A 221 1.39 11.51 -2.72
N MET A 222 1.60 10.32 -2.15
CA MET A 222 0.54 9.49 -1.56
C MET A 222 0.38 9.76 -0.06
N ASN A 223 -0.67 10.48 0.32
CA ASN A 223 -0.97 10.81 1.72
C ASN A 223 -1.79 9.73 2.45
N ASN A 224 -1.65 9.74 3.78
CA ASN A 224 -2.43 9.02 4.81
C ASN A 224 -2.89 7.57 4.50
N PRO A 225 -2.11 6.55 4.91
CA PRO A 225 -2.65 5.19 4.95
C PRO A 225 -3.85 5.08 5.88
N VAL A 226 -4.78 4.18 5.54
CA VAL A 226 -6.01 4.00 6.34
C VAL A 226 -5.62 3.52 7.75
N PRO A 227 -6.00 4.22 8.83
CA PRO A 227 -5.77 3.72 10.17
C PRO A 227 -6.49 2.37 10.35
N GLU A 228 -5.75 1.35 10.78
CA GLU A 228 -6.31 0.00 10.88
C GLU A 228 -7.59 -0.06 11.74
N PRO A 229 -8.66 -0.76 11.30
CA PRO A 229 -9.97 -0.73 11.96
C PRO A 229 -10.08 -1.25 13.40
N ALA A 230 -9.05 -1.83 14.01
CA ALA A 230 -9.18 -2.51 15.31
C ALA A 230 -8.83 -1.64 16.53
N THR A 231 -7.89 -0.71 16.41
CA THR A 231 -7.37 0.09 17.54
C THR A 231 -8.34 1.19 17.98
N MET A 232 -9.04 1.83 17.03
CA MET A 232 -10.05 2.85 17.32
C MET A 232 -11.27 2.27 18.06
N LEU A 233 -11.71 1.07 17.68
CA LEU A 233 -12.79 0.37 18.37
C LEU A 233 -12.38 -0.08 19.78
N LEU A 234 -11.14 -0.56 19.96
CA LEU A 234 -10.60 -0.90 21.27
C LEU A 234 -10.48 0.31 22.19
N LEU A 235 -9.99 1.44 21.66
CA LEU A 235 -9.90 2.70 22.39
C LEU A 235 -11.29 3.21 22.79
N GLY A 236 -12.24 3.22 21.84
CA GLY A 236 -13.62 3.65 22.07
C GLY A 236 -14.36 2.78 23.10
N SER A 237 -14.26 1.46 22.97
CA SER A 237 -14.87 0.52 23.91
C SER A 237 -14.20 0.54 25.30
N GLY A 238 -12.88 0.72 25.36
CA GLY A 238 -12.13 0.89 26.61
C GLY A 238 -12.56 2.13 27.40
N LEU A 239 -12.75 3.27 26.74
CA LEU A 239 -13.19 4.51 27.37
C LEU A 239 -14.63 4.44 27.90
N ILE A 240 -15.55 3.83 27.15
CA ILE A 240 -16.93 3.59 27.60
C ILE A 240 -16.94 2.65 28.81
N GLY A 241 -16.11 1.60 28.80
CA GLY A 241 -15.91 0.69 29.93
C GLY A 241 -15.48 1.43 31.20
N LEU A 242 -14.49 2.31 31.12
CA LEU A 242 -14.00 3.11 32.25
C LEU A 242 -15.03 4.17 32.73
N GLY A 243 -15.78 4.77 31.81
CA GLY A 243 -16.83 5.75 32.12
C GLY A 243 -18.01 5.15 32.92
N THR A 244 -18.38 3.90 32.64
CA THR A 244 -19.46 3.22 33.38
C THR A 244 -19.03 2.76 34.78
N ILE A 245 -17.75 2.41 34.96
CA ILE A 245 -17.19 2.03 36.27
C ILE A 245 -17.05 3.24 37.20
N SER A 246 -16.60 4.38 36.67
CA SER A 246 -16.42 5.61 37.46
C SER A 246 -17.74 6.19 37.99
N ARG A 247 -18.85 6.09 37.23
CA ARG A 247 -20.19 6.50 37.72
C ARG A 247 -20.70 5.67 38.90
N LYS A 248 -20.34 4.38 38.99
CA LYS A 248 -20.75 3.53 40.12
C LYS A 248 -20.01 3.83 41.43
N LYS A 249 -18.82 4.42 41.37
CA LYS A 249 -18.05 4.83 42.56
C LYS A 249 -18.56 6.11 43.22
N LYS A 250 -19.28 6.97 42.49
CA LYS A 250 -19.76 8.26 43.03
C LYS A 250 -21.10 8.15 43.79
N ASN A 251 -21.83 7.06 43.59
CA ASN A 251 -23.14 6.81 44.21
C ASN A 251 -23.10 5.72 45.30
N SER A 252 -21.91 5.44 45.88
CA SER A 252 -21.74 4.44 46.94
C SER A 252 -20.85 4.96 48.05
#